data_AF-A0A8J1U5L6-F1
#
_entry.id   AF-A0A8J1U5L6-F1
#
_cell.length_a   1.000
_cell.length_b   1.000
_cell.length_c   1.000
_cell.angle_alpha   90.00
_cell.angle_beta   90.00
_cell.angle_gamma   90.00
#
_symmetry.space_group_name_H-M   'P 1'
#
loop_
_entity.id
_entity.type
_entity.pdbx_description
1 polymer ?
#
loop_
_entity_poly.entity_id
_entity_poly.type
_entity_poly.pdbx_seq_one_letter_code
_entity_poly.pdbx_strand_id
1 'polypeptide(L)'
;MRICVAILVLFLIQETHTGKGDKGKKDKKKKKESGTEVVDAALEKLKKYSETGQKFLRNIACVESKYGTDKNTYRKNYHGGIWQVDEVGFKDTQDTKSHPKLKERFKKIKELYGIDWEKVEWKDLRKPFYSALAARLLLQNKADALPPEDDIRKQGEYWKKHYNTEDGAGTVDDFVKRVEECNKKENKEQEKKDKEEKEKERAEKNETETEEQTPDKPDDKKGQDGNQTEDGIEWDACPIGPDVSEWERLLPDPQKCNHFYHCNTEGWAWSKPCPIRENGTLLRLYWNDELKLCDWPENVDCTMIET
;
A
#
# COMPACT_ATOMS: atom_id res chain seq x y z
N MET A 1 38.43 -16.28 10.73
CA MET A 1 38.75 -14.99 10.06
C MET A 1 38.59 -15.15 8.55
N ARG A 2 37.42 -14.76 8.03
CA ARG A 2 37.18 -14.41 6.63
C ARG A 2 36.25 -13.21 6.68
N ILE A 3 36.70 -12.10 6.11
CA ILE A 3 36.04 -10.81 6.12
C ILE A 3 35.08 -10.80 4.92
N CYS A 4 33.77 -10.69 5.16
CA CYS A 4 32.80 -10.31 4.14
C CYS A 4 32.37 -8.87 4.41
N VAL A 5 32.84 -7.96 3.56
CA VAL A 5 32.43 -6.56 3.53
C VAL A 5 31.10 -6.48 2.79
N ALA A 6 30.00 -6.22 3.50
CA ALA A 6 28.75 -5.80 2.88
C ALA A 6 28.67 -4.27 2.92
N ILE A 7 28.66 -3.68 1.73
CA ILE A 7 28.72 -2.25 1.46
C ILE A 7 27.36 -1.63 1.77
N LEU A 8 27.30 -0.84 2.85
CA LEU A 8 26.22 0.09 3.16
C LEU A 8 26.21 1.23 2.13
N VAL A 9 25.31 1.18 1.14
CA VAL A 9 25.04 2.34 0.28
C VAL A 9 23.99 3.22 0.95
N LEU A 10 24.46 4.11 1.83
CA LEU A 10 23.70 5.27 2.30
C LEU A 10 23.48 6.24 1.13
N PHE A 11 22.28 6.28 0.57
CA PHE A 11 21.86 7.34 -0.35
C PHE A 11 21.62 8.64 0.45
N LEU A 12 22.69 9.37 0.73
CA LEU A 12 22.60 10.78 1.13
C LEU A 12 22.42 11.63 -0.14
N ILE A 13 21.20 12.06 -0.42
CA ILE A 13 20.97 13.14 -1.39
C ILE A 13 21.22 14.46 -0.65
N GLN A 14 22.41 15.02 -0.81
CA GLN A 14 22.66 16.43 -0.52
C GLN A 14 22.22 17.28 -1.73
N GLU A 15 21.29 18.20 -1.53
CA GLU A 15 21.00 19.27 -2.51
C GLU A 15 21.99 20.42 -2.30
N THR A 16 23.01 20.51 -3.15
CA THR A 16 23.82 21.73 -3.26
C THR A 16 23.15 22.72 -4.20
N HIS A 17 22.52 23.75 -3.64
CA HIS A 17 22.13 24.94 -4.41
C HIS A 17 23.33 25.86 -4.59
N THR A 18 23.96 25.82 -5.76
CA THR A 18 24.77 26.93 -6.27
C THR A 18 24.27 27.31 -7.65
N GLY A 19 23.65 28.49 -7.74
CA GLY A 19 23.26 29.09 -9.00
C GLY A 19 24.46 29.57 -9.80
N LYS A 20 24.48 29.24 -11.10
CA LYS A 20 24.96 30.11 -12.17
C LYS A 20 24.44 29.56 -13.50
N GLY A 21 23.86 30.45 -14.30
CA GLY A 21 23.17 30.11 -15.54
C GLY A 21 24.13 29.59 -16.60
N ASP A 22 23.64 28.62 -17.36
CA ASP A 22 24.15 28.36 -18.70
C ASP A 22 22.99 27.91 -19.61
N LYS A 23 23.03 28.42 -20.84
CA LYS A 23 21.98 28.40 -21.84
C LYS A 23 21.84 27.00 -22.46
N GLY A 24 20.60 26.62 -22.74
CA GLY A 24 20.31 25.61 -23.78
C GLY A 24 20.46 24.14 -23.37
N LYS A 25 19.88 23.72 -22.24
CA LYS A 25 19.56 22.30 -22.06
C LYS A 25 18.24 22.01 -22.76
N LYS A 26 18.28 21.26 -23.87
CA LYS A 26 17.07 20.61 -24.43
C LYS A 26 16.32 19.95 -23.27
N ASP A 27 15.06 20.34 -23.08
CA ASP A 27 14.19 19.77 -22.06
C ASP A 27 14.22 18.25 -22.18
N LYS A 28 14.94 17.57 -21.27
CA LYS A 28 14.75 16.14 -21.04
C LYS A 28 13.30 16.03 -20.63
N LYS A 29 12.43 15.59 -21.56
CA LYS A 29 11.00 15.41 -21.36
C LYS A 29 10.82 14.61 -20.07
N LYS A 30 10.50 15.30 -18.97
CA LYS A 30 10.34 14.70 -17.65
C LYS A 30 9.34 13.56 -17.81
N LYS A 31 9.77 12.32 -17.49
CA LYS A 31 8.92 11.14 -17.63
C LYS A 31 7.64 11.41 -16.84
N LYS A 32 6.49 11.22 -17.47
CA LYS A 32 5.20 11.35 -16.79
C LYS A 32 5.13 10.23 -15.76
N GLU A 33 4.90 10.59 -14.50
CA GLU A 33 4.79 9.64 -13.40
C GLU A 33 3.36 9.13 -13.35
N SER A 34 3.17 7.83 -13.54
CA SER A 34 1.87 7.16 -13.61
C SER A 34 2.02 5.71 -13.17
N GLY A 35 0.90 5.03 -12.90
CA GLY A 35 0.86 3.66 -12.44
C GLY A 35 0.38 3.56 -11.00
N THR A 36 0.06 2.34 -10.61
CA THR A 36 -0.46 2.00 -9.28
C THR A 36 0.57 2.34 -8.20
N GLU A 37 1.84 1.98 -8.39
CA GLU A 37 2.91 2.27 -7.42
C GLU A 37 3.07 3.78 -7.17
N VAL A 38 2.92 4.61 -8.20
CA VAL A 38 3.00 6.07 -8.09
C VAL A 38 1.83 6.64 -7.29
N VAL A 39 0.63 6.11 -7.52
CA VAL A 39 -0.58 6.50 -6.78
C VAL A 39 -0.47 6.09 -5.32
N ASP A 40 -0.07 4.84 -5.08
CA ASP A 40 0.05 4.29 -3.73
C ASP A 40 1.12 5.04 -2.94
N ALA A 41 2.28 5.33 -3.53
CA ALA A 41 3.30 6.17 -2.89
C ALA A 41 2.80 7.59 -2.55
N ALA A 42 2.00 8.20 -3.43
CA ALA A 42 1.41 9.51 -3.16
C ALA A 42 0.39 9.44 -2.00
N LEU A 43 -0.43 8.40 -1.95
CA LEU A 43 -1.45 8.20 -0.91
C LEU A 43 -0.84 7.81 0.44
N GLU A 44 0.22 6.99 0.46
CA GLU A 44 0.97 6.68 1.68
C GLU A 44 1.59 7.94 2.27
N LYS A 45 2.20 8.78 1.43
CA LYS A 45 2.69 10.09 1.88
C LYS A 45 1.55 10.94 2.43
N LEU A 46 0.38 10.92 1.81
CA LEU A 46 -0.79 11.70 2.21
C LEU A 46 -1.41 11.24 3.54
N LYS A 47 -1.24 9.98 3.96
CA LYS A 47 -1.75 9.48 5.25
C LYS A 47 -1.28 10.32 6.43
N LYS A 48 -0.02 10.81 6.40
CA LYS A 48 0.52 11.73 7.43
C LYS A 48 -0.29 13.03 7.57
N TYR A 49 -0.98 13.46 6.51
CA TYR A 49 -1.86 14.62 6.53
C TYR A 49 -3.30 14.28 6.95
N SER A 50 -3.84 13.15 6.48
CA SER A 50 -5.21 12.71 6.77
C SER A 50 -5.29 11.19 6.62
N GLU A 51 -5.63 10.47 7.68
CA GLU A 51 -5.56 8.99 7.73
C GLU A 51 -6.75 8.26 7.09
N THR A 52 -7.85 8.96 6.79
CA THR A 52 -9.07 8.37 6.21
C THR A 52 -9.27 8.80 4.75
N GLY A 53 -10.01 8.03 3.94
CA GLY A 53 -10.38 8.36 2.55
C GLY A 53 -9.37 7.96 1.49
N GLN A 54 -8.38 7.12 1.82
CA GLN A 54 -7.30 6.68 0.93
C GLN A 54 -7.84 5.81 -0.19
N LYS A 55 -8.70 4.83 0.14
CA LYS A 55 -9.24 3.92 -0.86
C LYS A 55 -10.22 4.66 -1.78
N PHE A 56 -11.01 5.59 -1.24
CA PHE A 56 -11.79 6.49 -2.09
C PHE A 56 -10.93 7.33 -3.04
N LEU A 57 -9.86 7.99 -2.56
CA LEU A 57 -8.95 8.72 -3.44
C LEU A 57 -8.28 7.81 -4.48
N ARG A 58 -7.91 6.59 -4.12
CA ARG A 58 -7.36 5.60 -5.06
C ARG A 58 -8.35 5.26 -6.16
N ASN A 59 -9.62 5.08 -5.80
CA ASN A 59 -10.70 4.83 -6.76
C ASN A 59 -10.93 6.02 -7.70
N ILE A 60 -10.84 7.27 -7.19
CA ILE A 60 -10.87 8.46 -8.05
C ILE A 60 -9.70 8.44 -9.05
N ALA A 61 -8.47 8.12 -8.62
CA ALA A 61 -7.32 8.03 -9.53
C ALA A 61 -7.52 7.00 -10.65
N CYS A 62 -8.14 5.85 -10.35
CA CYS A 62 -8.55 4.87 -11.36
C CYS A 62 -9.57 5.48 -12.34
N VAL A 63 -10.66 6.04 -11.82
CA VAL A 63 -11.80 6.52 -12.63
C VAL A 63 -11.41 7.68 -13.53
N GLU A 64 -10.62 8.62 -13.02
CA GLU A 64 -10.23 9.86 -13.70
C GLU A 64 -9.15 9.64 -14.75
N SER A 65 -8.23 8.69 -14.53
CA SER A 65 -7.02 8.63 -15.35
C SER A 65 -6.39 7.25 -15.50
N LYS A 66 -7.00 6.19 -14.96
CA LYS A 66 -6.39 4.86 -14.86
C LYS A 66 -5.02 4.94 -14.19
N TYR A 67 -4.97 5.58 -13.02
CA TYR A 67 -3.73 5.83 -12.27
C TYR A 67 -2.70 6.66 -13.06
N GLY A 68 -3.18 7.53 -13.94
CA GLY A 68 -2.37 8.42 -14.78
C GLY A 68 -1.88 7.81 -16.10
N THR A 69 -2.27 6.57 -16.40
CA THR A 69 -1.84 5.86 -17.62
C THR A 69 -2.69 6.20 -18.84
N ASP A 70 -3.84 6.86 -18.67
CA ASP A 70 -4.65 7.29 -19.79
C ASP A 70 -3.89 8.33 -20.65
N LYS A 71 -3.97 8.18 -21.98
CA LYS A 71 -3.29 9.07 -22.92
C LYS A 71 -3.68 10.55 -22.73
N ASN A 72 -4.88 10.79 -22.20
CA ASN A 72 -5.43 12.13 -21.98
C ASN A 72 -5.16 12.72 -20.59
N THR A 73 -4.56 11.97 -19.66
CA THR A 73 -4.26 12.46 -18.30
C THR A 73 -3.45 13.75 -18.32
N TYR A 74 -2.38 13.75 -19.10
CA TYR A 74 -1.43 14.87 -19.22
C TYR A 74 -1.55 15.58 -20.56
N ARG A 75 -2.78 15.77 -21.04
CA ARG A 75 -3.08 16.48 -22.30
C ARG A 75 -2.60 17.94 -22.25
N LYS A 76 -2.46 18.55 -23.43
CA LYS A 76 -2.03 19.95 -23.55
C LYS A 76 -3.05 20.86 -22.84
N ASN A 77 -2.55 21.88 -22.14
CA ASN A 77 -3.35 22.90 -21.43
C ASN A 77 -4.27 22.38 -20.30
N TYR A 78 -4.06 21.13 -19.85
CA TYR A 78 -4.75 20.61 -18.68
C TYR A 78 -3.73 20.07 -17.68
N HIS A 79 -3.83 20.49 -16.43
CA HIS A 79 -2.78 20.24 -15.44
C HIS A 79 -3.22 19.47 -14.21
N GLY A 80 -4.47 18.99 -14.14
CA GLY A 80 -5.03 18.30 -12.99
C GLY A 80 -4.34 17.00 -12.55
N GLY A 81 -3.41 16.47 -13.34
CA GLY A 81 -2.59 15.31 -12.97
C GLY A 81 -3.39 14.01 -12.93
N ILE A 82 -2.96 13.08 -12.08
CA ILE A 82 -3.58 11.75 -11.96
C ILE A 82 -5.04 11.86 -11.50
N TRP A 83 -5.35 12.76 -10.58
CA TRP A 83 -6.72 12.93 -10.06
C TRP A 83 -7.62 13.83 -10.91
N GLN A 84 -7.12 14.40 -12.02
CA GLN A 84 -7.91 15.27 -12.92
C GLN A 84 -8.69 16.38 -12.18
N VAL A 85 -8.06 17.05 -11.22
CA VAL A 85 -8.63 18.28 -10.65
C VAL A 85 -8.51 19.40 -11.67
N ASP A 86 -9.64 19.91 -12.17
CA ASP A 86 -9.62 21.03 -13.12
C ASP A 86 -9.14 22.34 -12.48
N GLU A 87 -9.00 23.40 -13.28
CA GLU A 87 -8.47 24.67 -12.78
C GLU A 87 -9.42 25.34 -11.78
N VAL A 88 -10.73 25.13 -11.91
CA VAL A 88 -11.74 25.71 -11.02
C VAL A 88 -11.70 25.01 -9.66
N GLY A 89 -11.72 23.68 -9.66
CA GLY A 89 -11.55 22.86 -8.46
C GLY A 89 -10.21 23.12 -7.78
N PHE A 90 -9.13 23.32 -8.54
CA PHE A 90 -7.85 23.71 -7.97
C PHE A 90 -7.92 25.07 -7.25
N LYS A 91 -8.53 26.09 -7.87
CA LYS A 91 -8.72 27.41 -7.25
C LYS A 91 -9.60 27.34 -6.00
N ASP A 92 -10.60 26.46 -5.97
CA ASP A 92 -11.40 26.19 -4.76
C ASP A 92 -10.53 25.67 -3.60
N THR A 93 -9.49 24.87 -3.88
CA THR A 93 -8.54 24.43 -2.84
C THR A 93 -7.68 25.55 -2.26
N GLN A 94 -7.68 26.73 -2.88
CA GLN A 94 -6.97 27.94 -2.42
C GLN A 94 -7.94 29.02 -1.88
N ASP A 95 -9.25 28.83 -2.00
CA ASP A 95 -10.25 29.82 -1.59
C ASP A 95 -10.51 29.80 -0.08
N THR A 96 -9.61 30.44 0.68
CA THR A 96 -9.76 30.59 2.13
C THR A 96 -10.93 31.47 2.57
N LYS A 97 -11.57 32.21 1.65
CA LYS A 97 -12.75 33.02 1.97
C LYS A 97 -13.98 32.13 2.09
N SER A 98 -14.19 31.26 1.11
CA SER A 98 -15.30 30.28 1.14
C SER A 98 -15.02 29.12 2.10
N HIS A 99 -13.74 28.76 2.29
CA HIS A 99 -13.33 27.64 3.13
C HIS A 99 -12.30 28.07 4.21
N PRO A 100 -12.72 28.69 5.32
CA PRO A 100 -11.80 29.22 6.34
C PRO A 100 -10.83 28.17 6.93
N LYS A 101 -11.26 26.91 7.02
CA LYS A 101 -10.44 25.77 7.49
C LYS A 101 -9.21 25.50 6.61
N LEU A 102 -9.16 26.02 5.38
CA LEU A 102 -7.99 25.88 4.51
C LEU A 102 -6.74 26.51 5.11
N LYS A 103 -6.85 27.59 5.89
CA LYS A 103 -5.68 28.23 6.52
C LYS A 103 -4.92 27.28 7.45
N GLU A 104 -5.67 26.51 8.25
CA GLU A 104 -5.09 25.49 9.14
C GLU A 104 -4.49 24.33 8.33
N ARG A 105 -5.18 23.91 7.26
CA ARG A 105 -4.70 22.86 6.36
C ARG A 105 -3.40 23.25 5.66
N PHE A 106 -3.26 24.50 5.21
CA PHE A 106 -2.05 25.02 4.58
C PHE A 106 -0.88 25.01 5.56
N LYS A 107 -1.10 25.43 6.81
CA LYS A 107 -0.10 25.34 7.87
C LYS A 107 0.36 23.90 8.05
N LYS A 108 -0.59 22.95 8.18
CA LYS A 108 -0.28 21.52 8.32
C LYS A 108 0.50 20.96 7.12
N ILE A 109 0.13 21.32 5.89
CA ILE A 109 0.83 20.91 4.66
C ILE A 109 2.25 21.46 4.63
N LYS A 110 2.43 22.72 5.03
CA LYS A 110 3.75 23.37 5.10
C LYS A 110 4.64 22.71 6.15
N GLU A 111 4.11 22.41 7.32
CA GLU A 111 4.84 21.71 8.40
C GLU A 111 5.24 20.29 8.01
N LEU A 112 4.33 19.52 7.41
CA LEU A 112 4.60 18.12 7.05
C LEU A 112 5.50 17.95 5.82
N TYR A 113 5.40 18.86 4.84
CA TYR A 113 5.98 18.64 3.52
C TYR A 113 6.80 19.81 2.98
N GLY A 114 6.88 20.92 3.70
CA GLY A 114 7.54 22.14 3.21
C GLY A 114 6.82 22.80 2.04
N ILE A 115 5.56 22.44 1.77
CA ILE A 115 4.80 22.95 0.63
C ILE A 115 3.98 24.17 1.06
N ASP A 116 4.27 25.31 0.44
CA ASP A 116 3.46 26.52 0.58
C ASP A 116 2.27 26.45 -0.39
N TRP A 117 1.15 25.84 0.05
CA TRP A 117 0.01 25.53 -0.84
C TRP A 117 -0.59 26.77 -1.51
N GLU A 118 -0.51 27.93 -0.86
CA GLU A 118 -0.99 29.21 -1.41
C GLU A 118 -0.20 29.66 -2.66
N LYS A 119 1.04 29.18 -2.81
CA LYS A 119 1.92 29.49 -3.95
C LYS A 119 1.97 28.40 -5.00
N VAL A 120 1.31 27.27 -4.75
CA VAL A 120 1.21 26.19 -5.74
C VAL A 120 0.45 26.73 -6.95
N GLU A 121 0.95 26.40 -8.13
CA GLU A 121 0.27 26.74 -9.39
C GLU A 121 -0.44 25.50 -9.92
N TRP A 122 -1.52 25.66 -10.70
CA TRP A 122 -2.27 24.52 -11.25
C TRP A 122 -1.35 23.56 -12.05
N LYS A 123 -0.30 24.09 -12.69
CA LYS A 123 0.70 23.30 -13.43
C LYS A 123 1.48 22.31 -12.55
N ASP A 124 1.61 22.58 -11.25
CA ASP A 124 2.29 21.70 -10.29
C ASP A 124 1.53 20.40 -10.03
N LEU A 125 0.21 20.36 -10.28
CA LEU A 125 -0.60 19.14 -10.15
C LEU A 125 -0.16 18.05 -11.14
N ARG A 126 0.71 18.36 -12.11
CA ARG A 126 1.39 17.32 -12.89
C ARG A 126 2.32 16.44 -12.06
N LYS A 127 2.69 16.86 -10.84
CA LYS A 127 3.38 16.05 -9.84
C LYS A 127 2.33 15.19 -9.09
N PRO A 128 2.46 13.85 -9.03
CA PRO A 128 1.46 12.96 -8.44
C PRO A 128 1.00 13.37 -7.05
N PHE A 129 1.93 13.68 -6.14
CA PHE A 129 1.58 14.07 -4.78
C PHE A 129 0.82 15.39 -4.69
N TYR A 130 1.10 16.36 -5.58
CA TYR A 130 0.37 17.62 -5.63
C TYR A 130 -1.04 17.41 -6.19
N SER A 131 -1.20 16.54 -7.19
CA SER A 131 -2.52 16.12 -7.69
C SER A 131 -3.35 15.47 -6.57
N ALA A 132 -2.76 14.57 -5.79
CA ALA A 132 -3.42 13.91 -4.66
C ALA A 132 -3.84 14.91 -3.56
N LEU A 133 -2.95 15.85 -3.20
CA LEU A 133 -3.24 16.91 -2.23
C LEU A 133 -4.39 17.80 -2.69
N ALA A 134 -4.41 18.19 -3.98
CA ALA A 134 -5.49 19.00 -4.53
C ALA A 134 -6.83 18.26 -4.47
N ALA A 135 -6.86 16.98 -4.88
CA ALA A 135 -8.08 16.17 -4.79
C ALA A 135 -8.56 16.03 -3.34
N ARG A 136 -7.64 15.80 -2.40
CA ARG A 136 -7.95 15.73 -0.97
C ARG A 136 -8.55 17.03 -0.43
N LEU A 137 -7.94 18.17 -0.72
CA LEU A 137 -8.42 19.47 -0.24
C LEU A 137 -9.79 19.80 -0.83
N LEU A 138 -9.99 19.53 -2.13
CA LEU A 138 -11.28 19.73 -2.81
C LEU A 138 -12.40 18.92 -2.16
N LEU A 139 -12.14 17.65 -1.81
CA LEU A 139 -13.11 16.81 -1.09
C LEU A 139 -13.35 17.31 0.34
N GLN A 140 -12.29 17.73 1.05
CA GLN A 140 -12.41 18.23 2.42
C GLN A 140 -13.09 19.61 2.52
N ASN A 141 -13.28 20.31 1.40
CA ASN A 141 -14.09 21.54 1.33
C ASN A 141 -15.60 21.25 1.31
N LYS A 142 -16.00 19.99 1.11
CA LYS A 142 -17.41 19.59 1.12
C LYS A 142 -17.87 19.34 2.56
N ALA A 143 -19.12 19.72 2.84
CA ALA A 143 -19.74 19.53 4.15
C ALA A 143 -20.08 18.06 4.43
N ASP A 144 -20.38 17.30 3.38
CA ASP A 144 -20.74 15.89 3.48
C ASP A 144 -19.54 15.04 3.93
N ALA A 145 -19.79 14.13 4.88
CA ALA A 145 -18.80 13.17 5.33
C ALA A 145 -18.34 12.26 4.18
N LEU A 146 -17.06 11.88 4.20
CA LEU A 146 -16.51 10.98 3.20
C LEU A 146 -17.26 9.62 3.23
N PRO A 147 -17.46 9.01 2.05
CA PRO A 147 -18.14 7.72 1.94
C PRO A 147 -17.33 6.59 2.62
N PRO A 148 -17.97 5.49 3.03
CA PRO A 148 -17.28 4.31 3.54
C PRO A 148 -16.25 3.75 2.54
N GLU A 149 -15.10 3.30 3.04
CA GLU A 149 -13.98 2.84 2.20
C GLU A 149 -14.29 1.51 1.48
N ASP A 150 -15.19 0.70 2.01
CA ASP A 150 -15.62 -0.60 1.49
C ASP A 150 -16.87 -0.54 0.61
N ASP A 151 -17.55 0.61 0.51
CA ASP A 151 -18.76 0.78 -0.29
C ASP A 151 -18.48 1.56 -1.58
N ILE A 152 -18.12 0.83 -2.65
CA ILE A 152 -17.78 1.42 -3.96
C ILE A 152 -18.97 2.20 -4.55
N ARG A 153 -20.20 1.78 -4.28
CA ARG A 153 -21.39 2.45 -4.82
C ARG A 153 -21.62 3.80 -4.14
N LYS A 154 -21.53 3.87 -2.81
CA LYS A 154 -21.57 5.15 -2.09
C LYS A 154 -20.41 6.07 -2.44
N GLN A 155 -19.24 5.51 -2.74
CA GLN A 155 -18.12 6.28 -3.28
C GLN A 155 -18.47 6.89 -4.64
N GLY A 156 -19.10 6.12 -5.53
CA GLY A 156 -19.58 6.60 -6.83
C GLY A 156 -20.62 7.70 -6.69
N GLU A 157 -21.57 7.57 -5.76
CA GLU A 157 -22.57 8.60 -5.45
C GLU A 157 -21.92 9.89 -4.94
N TYR A 158 -20.97 9.79 -4.00
CA TYR A 158 -20.23 10.94 -3.50
C TYR A 158 -19.40 11.60 -4.60
N TRP A 159 -18.67 10.81 -5.39
CA TRP A 159 -17.89 11.29 -6.53
C TRP A 159 -18.78 12.01 -7.55
N LYS A 160 -19.93 11.44 -7.90
CA LYS A 160 -20.87 12.05 -8.84
C LYS A 160 -21.35 13.41 -8.33
N LYS A 161 -21.72 13.48 -7.05
CA LYS A 161 -22.21 14.72 -6.43
C LYS A 161 -21.13 15.80 -6.33
N HIS A 162 -19.93 15.44 -5.87
CA HIS A 162 -18.95 16.43 -5.37
C HIS A 162 -17.70 16.62 -6.24
N TYR A 163 -17.42 15.69 -7.15
CA TYR A 163 -16.18 15.66 -7.92
C TYR A 163 -16.45 15.72 -9.44
N ASN A 164 -17.33 14.86 -9.95
CA ASN A 164 -17.78 14.90 -11.34
C ASN A 164 -18.85 15.98 -11.58
N THR A 165 -19.64 16.29 -10.54
CA THR A 165 -20.84 17.14 -10.53
C THR A 165 -21.98 16.61 -11.39
N GLU A 166 -23.18 17.22 -11.26
CA GLU A 166 -24.37 16.83 -12.04
C GLU A 166 -24.13 16.98 -13.55
N ASP A 167 -23.48 18.09 -13.96
CA ASP A 167 -23.15 18.39 -15.36
C ASP A 167 -22.06 17.49 -15.95
N GLY A 168 -21.30 16.78 -15.11
CA GLY A 168 -20.31 15.83 -15.57
C GLY A 168 -20.95 14.65 -16.31
N ALA A 169 -20.32 14.19 -17.39
CA ALA A 169 -20.87 13.09 -18.19
C ALA A 169 -20.80 11.72 -17.48
N GLY A 170 -20.12 11.62 -16.34
CA GLY A 170 -19.95 10.36 -15.62
C GLY A 170 -21.20 9.97 -14.82
N THR A 171 -21.39 8.66 -14.62
CA THR A 171 -22.46 8.10 -13.79
C THR A 171 -21.91 7.30 -12.61
N VAL A 172 -22.75 7.02 -11.62
CA VAL A 172 -22.40 6.15 -10.48
C VAL A 172 -22.03 4.74 -10.98
N ASP A 173 -22.78 4.21 -11.94
CA ASP A 173 -22.49 2.87 -12.49
C ASP A 173 -21.19 2.86 -13.31
N ASP A 174 -20.87 3.94 -14.03
CA ASP A 174 -19.56 4.09 -14.68
C ASP A 174 -18.40 4.11 -13.68
N PHE A 175 -18.60 4.77 -12.53
CA PHE A 175 -17.61 4.79 -11.46
C PHE A 175 -17.35 3.38 -10.94
N VAL A 176 -18.41 2.65 -10.54
CA VAL A 176 -18.31 1.28 -10.02
C VAL A 176 -17.61 0.37 -11.02
N LYS A 177 -18.08 0.40 -12.28
CA LYS A 177 -17.52 -0.43 -13.35
C LYS A 177 -16.02 -0.16 -13.57
N ARG A 178 -15.60 1.09 -13.61
CA ARG A 178 -14.18 1.44 -13.80
C ARG A 178 -13.32 0.98 -12.64
N VAL A 179 -13.79 1.14 -11.40
CA VAL A 179 -13.07 0.66 -10.21
C VAL A 179 -12.90 -0.86 -10.26
N GLU A 180 -13.96 -1.60 -10.58
CA GLU A 180 -13.89 -3.06 -10.73
C GLU A 180 -12.94 -3.49 -11.85
N GLU A 181 -12.94 -2.78 -12.99
CA GLU A 181 -12.01 -3.03 -14.09
C GLU A 181 -10.55 -2.80 -13.69
N CYS A 182 -10.26 -1.76 -12.90
CA CYS A 182 -8.93 -1.52 -12.36
C CYS A 182 -8.52 -2.66 -11.42
N ASN A 183 -9.34 -3.00 -10.42
CA ASN A 183 -9.05 -4.07 -9.47
C ASN A 183 -8.78 -5.40 -10.19
N LYS A 184 -9.58 -5.72 -11.21
CA LYS A 184 -9.39 -6.94 -12.02
C LYS A 184 -8.06 -6.94 -12.78
N LYS A 185 -7.59 -5.78 -13.27
CA LYS A 185 -6.29 -5.68 -13.95
C LYS A 185 -5.15 -5.84 -12.96
N GLU A 186 -5.25 -5.22 -11.80
CA GLU A 186 -4.25 -5.31 -10.74
C GLU A 186 -4.08 -6.75 -10.25
N ASN A 187 -5.19 -7.44 -9.96
CA ASN A 187 -5.14 -8.86 -9.55
C ASN A 187 -4.45 -9.74 -10.60
N LYS A 188 -4.76 -9.53 -11.89
CA LYS A 188 -4.10 -10.25 -12.99
C LYS A 188 -2.61 -9.94 -13.13
N GLU A 189 -2.21 -8.70 -12.83
CA GLU A 189 -0.81 -8.31 -12.88
C GLU A 189 -0.04 -8.89 -11.70
N GLN A 190 -0.64 -8.92 -10.51
CA GLN A 190 -0.07 -9.56 -9.34
C GLN A 190 0.08 -11.07 -9.55
N GLU A 191 -0.97 -11.76 -10.02
CA GLU A 191 -0.91 -13.19 -10.34
C GLU A 191 0.20 -13.55 -11.35
N LYS A 192 0.55 -12.64 -12.26
CA LYS A 192 1.68 -12.82 -13.17
C LYS A 192 3.02 -12.64 -12.47
N LYS A 193 3.17 -11.58 -11.69
CA LYS A 193 4.38 -11.33 -10.88
C LYS A 193 4.68 -12.51 -9.96
N ASP A 194 3.67 -13.02 -9.27
CA ASP A 194 3.79 -14.17 -8.37
C ASP A 194 4.22 -15.45 -9.11
N LYS A 195 3.75 -15.66 -10.35
CA LYS A 195 4.16 -16.79 -11.17
C LYS A 195 5.60 -16.66 -11.65
N GLU A 196 6.00 -15.48 -12.11
CA GLU A 196 7.37 -15.19 -12.55
C GLU A 196 8.38 -15.32 -11.41
N GLU A 197 8.00 -14.91 -10.19
CA GLU A 197 8.83 -15.05 -8.99
C GLU A 197 9.03 -16.53 -8.62
N LYS A 198 7.94 -17.32 -8.59
CA LYS A 198 8.02 -18.78 -8.36
C LYS A 198 8.86 -19.51 -9.39
N GLU A 199 8.82 -19.09 -10.66
CA GLU A 199 9.67 -19.67 -11.71
C GLU A 199 11.15 -19.33 -11.50
N LYS A 200 11.48 -18.11 -11.07
CA LYS A 200 12.85 -17.70 -10.73
C LYS A 200 13.39 -18.45 -9.52
N GLU A 201 12.60 -18.57 -8.44
CA GLU A 201 12.98 -19.34 -7.26
C GLU A 201 13.24 -20.81 -7.59
N ARG A 202 12.44 -21.41 -8.48
CA ARG A 202 12.65 -22.78 -8.94
C ARG A 202 13.91 -22.93 -9.80
N ALA A 203 14.21 -21.94 -10.63
CA ALA A 203 15.43 -21.94 -11.44
C ALA A 203 16.68 -21.82 -10.56
N GLU A 204 16.66 -20.93 -9.55
CA GLU A 204 17.78 -20.76 -8.61
C GLU A 204 18.03 -22.03 -7.78
N LYS A 205 16.98 -22.70 -7.28
CA LYS A 205 17.14 -23.97 -6.53
C LYS A 205 17.74 -25.11 -7.37
N ASN A 206 17.42 -25.16 -8.67
CA ASN A 206 17.99 -26.18 -9.56
C ASN A 206 19.47 -25.91 -9.88
N GLU A 207 19.93 -24.65 -9.85
CA GLU A 207 21.34 -24.32 -10.06
C GLU A 207 22.19 -24.70 -8.82
N THR A 208 21.68 -24.52 -7.60
CA THR A 208 22.39 -24.87 -6.36
C THR A 208 22.54 -26.38 -6.14
N GLU A 209 21.62 -27.21 -6.66
CA GLU A 209 21.72 -28.68 -6.57
C GLU A 209 22.73 -29.31 -7.54
N THR A 210 23.33 -28.53 -8.45
CA THR A 210 24.26 -29.08 -9.46
C THR A 210 25.73 -29.09 -9.01
N GLU A 211 26.08 -28.55 -7.82
CA GLU A 211 27.48 -28.46 -7.35
C GLU A 211 27.86 -29.39 -6.19
N GLU A 212 26.96 -30.19 -5.62
CA GLU A 212 27.29 -31.09 -4.50
C GLU A 212 26.99 -32.56 -4.79
N GLN A 213 27.88 -33.21 -5.55
CA GLN A 213 28.04 -34.67 -5.55
C GLN A 213 29.52 -35.03 -5.35
N THR A 214 29.89 -35.24 -4.10
CA THR A 214 30.96 -36.20 -3.74
C THR A 214 30.43 -37.15 -2.68
N PRO A 215 30.69 -38.48 -2.79
CA PRO A 215 30.11 -39.46 -1.88
C PRO A 215 31.04 -39.69 -0.69
N ASP A 216 30.52 -39.63 0.53
CA ASP A 216 31.17 -40.25 1.68
C ASP A 216 30.19 -40.95 2.63
N LYS A 217 30.76 -41.96 3.27
CA LYS A 217 30.18 -43.14 3.96
C LYS A 217 29.35 -42.85 5.23
N PRO A 218 28.63 -43.87 5.76
CA PRO A 218 27.78 -43.74 6.94
C PRO A 218 28.57 -43.98 8.23
N ASP A 219 28.16 -43.30 9.30
CA ASP A 219 28.53 -43.68 10.67
C ASP A 219 27.32 -43.62 11.61
N ASP A 220 27.15 -44.75 12.31
CA ASP A 220 26.25 -45.01 13.42
C ASP A 220 26.58 -44.14 14.65
N LYS A 221 25.54 -43.74 15.41
CA LYS A 221 25.50 -43.91 16.88
C LYS A 221 24.11 -43.66 17.48
N LYS A 222 23.76 -44.57 18.40
CA LYS A 222 22.53 -44.68 19.20
C LYS A 222 22.64 -43.93 20.54
N GLY A 223 21.47 -43.57 21.08
CA GLY A 223 21.15 -43.45 22.53
C GLY A 223 21.33 -42.05 23.13
N GLN A 224 20.57 -41.59 24.12
CA GLN A 224 19.34 -42.01 24.79
C GLN A 224 18.98 -40.89 25.80
N ASP A 225 17.68 -40.67 26.03
CA ASP A 225 16.97 -40.16 27.23
C ASP A 225 17.50 -39.01 28.12
N GLY A 226 16.54 -38.16 28.52
CA GLY A 226 16.61 -37.21 29.64
C GLY A 226 16.29 -35.78 29.19
N ASN A 227 15.43 -34.99 29.81
CA ASN A 227 14.74 -35.10 31.09
C ASN A 227 13.60 -34.07 31.13
N GLN A 228 12.56 -34.36 31.91
CA GLN A 228 11.45 -33.48 32.24
C GLN A 228 11.90 -32.25 33.04
N THR A 229 11.20 -31.14 32.85
CA THR A 229 10.74 -30.16 33.87
C THR A 229 9.56 -29.43 33.20
N GLU A 230 8.29 -29.73 33.51
CA GLU A 230 7.53 -29.26 34.67
C GLU A 230 7.63 -27.74 34.90
N ASP A 231 6.43 -27.13 34.93
CA ASP A 231 6.05 -25.81 35.41
C ASP A 231 6.14 -24.58 34.48
N GLY A 232 4.95 -24.08 34.11
CA GLY A 232 4.66 -22.66 33.88
C GLY A 232 4.83 -22.16 32.45
N ILE A 233 3.74 -21.68 31.82
CA ILE A 233 3.84 -20.75 30.69
C ILE A 233 2.79 -19.65 30.86
N GLU A 234 3.23 -18.56 31.47
CA GLU A 234 2.70 -17.23 31.23
C GLU A 234 3.01 -16.89 29.76
N TRP A 235 1.98 -16.73 28.92
CA TRP A 235 2.14 -16.58 27.47
C TRP A 235 2.64 -15.17 27.13
N ASP A 236 3.96 -14.99 27.11
CA ASP A 236 4.62 -13.89 26.40
C ASP A 236 4.46 -14.10 24.89
N ALA A 237 3.44 -13.46 24.30
CA ALA A 237 2.95 -13.75 22.94
C ALA A 237 3.96 -13.57 21.79
N CYS A 238 5.14 -12.98 22.03
CA CYS A 238 6.24 -12.98 21.07
C CYS A 238 7.59 -13.13 21.81
N PRO A 239 8.39 -14.18 21.56
CA PRO A 239 9.70 -14.34 22.18
C PRO A 239 10.69 -13.29 21.66
N ILE A 240 11.38 -12.60 22.57
CA ILE A 240 12.44 -11.62 22.26
C ILE A 240 13.78 -12.36 22.21
N GLY A 241 14.41 -12.43 21.04
CA GLY A 241 15.69 -13.15 20.86
C GLY A 241 16.63 -12.48 19.85
N PRO A 242 17.95 -12.45 20.11
CA PRO A 242 18.94 -11.78 19.25
C PRO A 242 19.27 -12.53 17.94
N ASP A 243 18.54 -13.60 17.62
CA ASP A 243 18.75 -14.45 16.44
C ASP A 243 17.47 -14.59 15.61
N VAL A 244 16.87 -13.46 15.22
CA VAL A 244 15.83 -13.45 14.19
C VAL A 244 16.12 -12.35 13.18
N SER A 245 16.86 -12.72 12.14
CA SER A 245 16.98 -11.89 10.94
C SER A 245 15.61 -11.83 10.25
N GLU A 246 14.96 -10.68 10.39
CA GLU A 246 14.20 -9.96 9.35
C GLU A 246 13.20 -10.81 8.55
N TRP A 247 11.98 -10.99 9.06
CA TRP A 247 10.68 -10.72 8.41
C TRP A 247 9.57 -10.88 9.46
N GLU A 248 8.46 -10.16 9.27
CA GLU A 248 7.25 -10.15 10.10
C GLU A 248 6.80 -11.56 10.54
N ARG A 249 6.83 -11.86 11.84
CA ARG A 249 6.53 -13.20 12.36
C ARG A 249 5.03 -13.35 12.60
N LEU A 250 4.39 -14.26 11.87
CA LEU A 250 2.98 -14.59 12.04
C LEU A 250 2.82 -15.87 12.88
N LEU A 251 2.02 -15.81 13.93
CA LEU A 251 1.79 -16.90 14.89
C LEU A 251 0.29 -17.22 15.00
N PRO A 252 -0.09 -18.48 15.28
CA PRO A 252 -1.48 -18.84 15.45
C PRO A 252 -2.03 -18.26 16.76
N ASP A 253 -3.31 -17.87 16.77
CA ASP A 253 -4.00 -17.55 18.03
C ASP A 253 -4.43 -18.88 18.70
N PRO A 254 -3.93 -19.20 19.91
CA PRO A 254 -4.20 -20.48 20.56
C PRO A 254 -5.66 -20.65 21.01
N GLN A 255 -6.43 -19.56 21.03
CA GLN A 255 -7.83 -19.54 21.45
C GLN A 255 -8.81 -19.26 20.31
N LYS A 256 -8.31 -18.85 19.13
CA LYS A 256 -9.15 -18.44 18.00
C LYS A 256 -8.54 -18.90 16.69
N CYS A 257 -9.01 -20.02 16.15
CA CYS A 257 -8.58 -20.48 14.83
C CYS A 257 -8.84 -19.49 13.68
N ASN A 258 -9.69 -18.49 13.87
CA ASN A 258 -9.96 -17.45 12.88
C ASN A 258 -9.12 -16.17 13.10
N HIS A 259 -8.11 -16.20 13.98
CA HIS A 259 -7.18 -15.11 14.21
C HIS A 259 -5.73 -15.61 14.19
N PHE A 260 -4.82 -14.69 13.96
CA PHE A 260 -3.39 -14.89 14.07
C PHE A 260 -2.75 -13.63 14.65
N TYR A 261 -1.58 -13.78 15.25
CA TYR A 261 -0.78 -12.66 15.73
C TYR A 261 0.28 -12.28 14.71
N HIS A 262 0.39 -10.99 14.45
CA HIS A 262 1.52 -10.42 13.74
C HIS A 262 2.47 -9.80 14.76
N CYS A 263 3.66 -10.38 14.92
CA CYS A 263 4.72 -9.92 15.81
C CYS A 263 5.70 -8.99 15.08
N ASN A 264 6.09 -7.91 15.73
CA ASN A 264 7.27 -7.13 15.31
C ASN A 264 8.55 -7.61 16.02
N THR A 265 9.69 -7.05 15.61
CA THR A 265 11.03 -7.35 16.17
C THR A 265 11.22 -6.89 17.62
N GLU A 266 10.31 -6.06 18.14
CA GLU A 266 10.34 -5.53 19.50
C GLU A 266 9.50 -6.38 20.49
N GLY A 267 8.85 -7.45 20.01
CA GLY A 267 8.03 -8.35 20.84
C GLY A 267 6.56 -7.94 20.96
N TRP A 268 6.09 -6.94 20.20
CA TRP A 268 4.68 -6.56 20.19
C TRP A 268 3.88 -7.42 19.22
N ALA A 269 2.71 -7.89 19.66
CA ALA A 269 1.79 -8.69 18.87
C ALA A 269 0.50 -7.92 18.54
N TRP A 270 0.04 -7.98 17.28
CA TRP A 270 -1.31 -7.57 16.90
C TRP A 270 -2.14 -8.77 16.48
N SER A 271 -3.25 -9.03 17.18
CA SER A 271 -4.25 -10.02 16.75
C SER A 271 -4.96 -9.51 15.49
N LYS A 272 -4.99 -10.34 14.44
CA LYS A 272 -5.62 -10.05 13.16
C LYS A 272 -6.65 -11.13 12.84
N PRO A 273 -7.90 -10.77 12.53
CA PRO A 273 -8.88 -11.74 12.07
C PRO A 273 -8.58 -12.16 10.64
N CYS A 274 -8.76 -13.44 10.34
CA CYS A 274 -8.81 -13.93 8.98
C CYS A 274 -10.00 -13.35 8.21
N PRO A 275 -9.85 -13.08 6.89
CA PRO A 275 -10.90 -12.45 6.10
C PRO A 275 -12.13 -13.35 5.95
N ILE A 276 -13.27 -12.73 5.70
CA ILE A 276 -14.50 -13.42 5.29
C ILE A 276 -14.53 -13.44 3.76
N ARG A 277 -14.85 -14.58 3.17
CA ARG A 277 -15.12 -14.69 1.73
C ARG A 277 -16.61 -14.86 1.47
N GLU A 278 -17.08 -14.20 0.42
CA GLU A 278 -18.44 -14.33 -0.10
C GLU A 278 -18.43 -15.28 -1.30
N ASN A 279 -18.84 -16.53 -1.08
CA ASN A 279 -19.09 -17.49 -2.16
C ASN A 279 -20.50 -18.08 -2.01
N GLY A 280 -21.51 -17.21 -1.97
CA GLY A 280 -22.91 -17.59 -1.73
C GLY A 280 -23.27 -17.87 -0.27
N THR A 281 -22.29 -17.86 0.64
CA THR A 281 -22.46 -17.84 2.11
C THR A 281 -21.31 -17.04 2.71
N LEU A 282 -21.58 -16.24 3.74
CA LEU A 282 -20.54 -15.51 4.48
C LEU A 282 -19.73 -16.53 5.29
N LEU A 283 -18.56 -16.93 4.79
CA LEU A 283 -17.68 -17.89 5.48
C LEU A 283 -16.37 -17.23 5.91
N ARG A 284 -16.05 -17.35 7.20
CA ARG A 284 -14.80 -16.87 7.77
C ARG A 284 -13.71 -17.92 7.58
N LEU A 285 -12.57 -17.52 7.03
CA LEU A 285 -11.38 -18.38 6.88
C LEU A 285 -10.68 -18.59 8.22
N TYR A 286 -9.91 -19.68 8.32
CA TYR A 286 -9.12 -20.04 9.50
C TYR A 286 -7.62 -19.91 9.22
N TRP A 287 -6.83 -19.64 10.26
CA TRP A 287 -5.39 -19.51 10.16
C TRP A 287 -4.75 -20.88 9.94
N ASN A 288 -4.06 -21.03 8.81
CA ASN A 288 -3.22 -22.19 8.53
C ASN A 288 -1.80 -21.87 9.00
N ASP A 289 -1.38 -22.47 10.11
CA ASP A 289 -0.07 -22.19 10.69
C ASP A 289 1.10 -22.80 9.91
N GLU A 290 0.86 -23.85 9.12
CA GLU A 290 1.88 -24.42 8.25
C GLU A 290 2.17 -23.51 7.05
N LEU A 291 1.11 -22.93 6.45
CA LEU A 291 1.21 -22.07 5.28
C LEU A 291 1.38 -20.58 5.61
N LYS A 292 1.23 -20.20 6.88
CA LYS A 292 1.26 -18.81 7.36
C LYS A 292 0.27 -17.89 6.62
N LEU A 293 -0.92 -18.39 6.34
CA LEU A 293 -2.00 -17.64 5.68
C LEU A 293 -3.39 -18.11 6.13
N CYS A 294 -4.41 -17.32 5.88
CA CYS A 294 -5.80 -17.72 6.13
C CYS A 294 -6.33 -18.60 5.00
N ASP A 295 -6.73 -19.82 5.35
CA ASP A 295 -7.19 -20.87 4.45
C ASP A 295 -8.63 -21.29 4.78
N TRP A 296 -9.21 -22.12 3.92
CA TRP A 296 -10.54 -22.68 4.13
C TRP A 296 -10.56 -23.57 5.38
N PRO A 297 -11.65 -23.55 6.17
CA PRO A 297 -11.73 -24.36 7.39
C PRO A 297 -11.45 -25.85 7.19
N GLU A 298 -11.80 -26.42 6.04
CA GLU A 298 -11.50 -27.81 5.69
C GLU A 298 -10.01 -28.14 5.51
N ASN A 299 -9.16 -27.12 5.31
CA ASN A 299 -7.71 -27.27 5.14
C ASN A 299 -6.93 -26.97 6.43
N VAL A 300 -7.63 -26.65 7.54
CA VAL A 300 -7.00 -26.25 8.80
C VAL A 300 -7.45 -27.19 9.91
N ASP A 301 -6.48 -27.84 10.55
CA ASP A 301 -6.74 -28.62 11.76
C ASP A 301 -6.86 -27.69 12.98
N CYS A 302 -8.10 -27.31 13.29
CA CYS A 302 -8.44 -26.41 14.39
C CYS A 302 -8.79 -27.22 15.65
N THR A 303 -7.79 -27.71 16.36
CA THR A 303 -7.97 -28.27 17.70
C THR A 303 -7.82 -27.15 18.72
N MET A 304 -8.91 -26.49 19.10
CA MET A 304 -8.88 -25.53 20.21
C MET A 304 -8.54 -26.29 21.49
N ILE A 305 -7.56 -25.83 22.26
CA ILE A 305 -7.36 -26.34 23.62
C ILE A 305 -8.56 -25.84 24.43
N GLU A 306 -9.56 -26.70 24.64
CA GLU A 306 -10.63 -26.43 25.60
C GLU A 306 -10.00 -26.34 26.99
N THR A 307 -9.88 -25.12 27.51
CA THR A 307 -9.57 -24.85 28.92
C THR A 307 -10.81 -24.96 29.78
#